data_AF-A0A2N0V855-F1
#
_entry.id   AF-A0A2N0V855-F1
#
_cell.length_a   1.000
_cell.length_b   1.000
_cell.length_c   1.000
_cell.angle_alpha   90.00
_cell.angle_beta   90.00
_cell.angle_gamma   90.00
#
_symmetry.space_group_name_H-M   'P 1'
#
loop_
_entity.id
_entity.type
_entity.pdbx_description
1 polymer ?
#
loop_
_entity_poly.entity_id
_entity_poly.type
_entity_poly.pdbx_seq_one_letter_code
_entity_poly.pdbx_strand_id
1 'polypeptide(L)'
;MRTIIEGELKFPSICARQNIAINVTEQVGNRSMRAIITLVVVASALSGCSPYLYQKEVESFNSSITAVSNGVTQGLDNIDQDQAATDLAQVVGARAGVNLSKGCGGNPDELCRLMVPPNNTPNISAADKFAPGKPETKKALAALKAYADGLAAVTNAQDRKDYDAAASQLSSSTAALGTALGAVTPGGAAAGPALGAAVTLATWTIGTGLDAARYDTLKSAIDAVGTPSIDSEKGKRSTIEVVVDKAVTPMLTSVQSARIKLLTDQLNARMDRINIDLDARIAIADEKCAKKATCPADISLDRYDTPLADSVSLVASLNALKGVDPAAVGESLVQAHNEMMKAVNDKSRQFQNLVSAMADFADKAAAVEKAFAKQPTATADAK
;
A
#
# COMPACT_ATOMS: atom_id res chain seq x y z
N MET A 1 -60.26 8.36 -40.19
CA MET A 1 -59.37 7.24 -40.55
C MET A 1 -57.96 7.79 -40.68
N ARG A 2 -57.08 7.51 -39.70
CA ARG A 2 -55.68 7.93 -39.65
C ARG A 2 -54.84 6.67 -39.78
N THR A 3 -54.07 6.57 -40.85
CA THR A 3 -53.18 5.44 -41.11
C THR A 3 -51.87 5.68 -40.35
N ILE A 4 -51.57 4.81 -39.39
CA ILE A 4 -50.28 4.76 -38.69
C ILE A 4 -49.34 3.94 -39.58
N ILE A 5 -48.20 4.52 -39.95
CA ILE A 5 -47.12 3.84 -40.65
C ILE A 5 -46.18 3.30 -39.58
N GLU A 6 -46.25 1.99 -39.32
CA GLU A 6 -45.25 1.26 -38.52
C GLU A 6 -44.01 1.04 -39.39
N GLY A 7 -42.94 1.78 -39.10
CA GLY A 7 -41.61 1.53 -39.63
C GLY A 7 -40.85 0.59 -38.70
N GLU A 8 -40.65 -0.66 -39.12
CA GLU A 8 -39.74 -1.60 -38.45
C GLU A 8 -38.29 -1.07 -38.51
N LEU A 9 -37.79 -0.59 -37.37
CA LEU A 9 -36.36 -0.34 -37.16
C LEU A 9 -35.64 -1.68 -36.97
N LYS A 10 -35.03 -2.20 -38.05
CA LYS A 10 -34.10 -3.33 -38.00
C LYS A 10 -32.76 -2.87 -37.42
N PHE A 11 -32.48 -3.26 -36.18
CA PHE A 11 -31.14 -3.12 -35.59
C PHE A 11 -30.20 -4.20 -36.17
N PRO A 12 -29.02 -3.83 -36.71
CA PRO A 12 -28.04 -4.81 -37.16
C PRO A 12 -27.38 -5.49 -35.96
N SER A 13 -27.53 -6.81 -35.87
CA SER A 13 -26.80 -7.69 -34.96
C SER A 13 -25.33 -7.77 -35.40
N ILE A 14 -24.47 -6.96 -34.79
CA ILE A 14 -23.02 -6.96 -35.01
C ILE A 14 -22.37 -7.61 -33.79
N CYS A 15 -22.29 -8.94 -33.80
CA CYS A 15 -21.40 -9.70 -32.90
C CYS A 15 -20.68 -10.76 -33.73
N ALA A 16 -19.64 -10.33 -34.45
CA ALA A 16 -18.76 -11.22 -35.20
C ALA A 16 -17.82 -11.95 -34.23
N ARG A 17 -17.85 -13.29 -34.23
CA ARG A 17 -16.91 -14.15 -33.48
C ARG A 17 -15.50 -13.96 -34.02
N GLN A 18 -14.59 -13.38 -33.23
CA GLN A 18 -13.15 -13.43 -33.52
C GLN A 18 -12.54 -14.65 -32.84
N ASN A 19 -11.98 -15.57 -33.63
CA ASN A 19 -11.16 -16.67 -33.13
C ASN A 19 -9.75 -16.12 -32.85
N ILE A 20 -9.36 -16.01 -31.58
CA ILE A 20 -7.99 -15.67 -31.19
C ILE A 20 -7.21 -16.97 -30.99
N ALA A 21 -6.23 -17.23 -31.84
CA ALA A 21 -5.25 -18.30 -31.65
C ALA A 21 -4.10 -17.78 -30.77
N ILE A 22 -3.87 -18.40 -29.61
CA ILE A 22 -2.79 -18.01 -28.68
C ILE A 22 -1.73 -19.08 -28.69
N ASN A 23 -0.57 -18.77 -29.28
CA ASN A 23 0.64 -19.57 -29.14
C ASN A 23 1.38 -19.15 -27.87
N VAL A 24 1.30 -19.96 -26.81
CA VAL A 24 2.08 -19.78 -25.59
C VAL A 24 3.39 -20.54 -25.73
N THR A 25 4.51 -19.82 -25.84
CA THR A 25 5.85 -20.39 -25.78
C THR A 25 6.35 -20.49 -24.34
N GLU A 26 7.15 -21.51 -24.09
CA GLU A 26 7.50 -22.05 -22.78
C GLU A 26 8.57 -21.20 -22.04
N GLN A 27 8.22 -20.54 -20.94
CA GLN A 27 9.22 -19.90 -20.06
C GLN A 27 9.06 -20.33 -18.58
N VAL A 28 9.98 -21.17 -18.12
CA VAL A 28 9.99 -21.87 -16.83
C VAL A 28 10.07 -20.86 -15.67
N GLY A 29 9.09 -20.84 -14.75
CA GLY A 29 9.31 -20.19 -13.44
C GLY A 29 8.15 -19.57 -12.65
N ASN A 30 6.86 -19.90 -12.82
CA ASN A 30 5.87 -19.72 -11.73
C ASN A 30 4.55 -20.46 -12.03
N ARG A 31 4.26 -21.55 -11.30
CA ARG A 31 3.13 -22.45 -11.62
C ARG A 31 1.75 -21.92 -11.21
N SER A 32 1.68 -21.01 -10.23
CA SER A 32 0.39 -20.47 -9.74
C SER A 32 -0.21 -19.40 -10.66
N MET A 33 0.63 -18.60 -11.33
CA MET A 33 0.18 -17.47 -12.17
C MET A 33 -0.33 -17.95 -13.54
N ARG A 34 0.17 -19.08 -14.04
CA ARG A 34 -0.22 -19.68 -15.32
C ARG A 34 -1.66 -20.18 -15.35
N ALA A 35 -2.17 -20.69 -14.22
CA ALA A 35 -3.57 -21.13 -14.12
C ALA A 35 -4.55 -19.95 -14.20
N ILE A 36 -4.19 -18.81 -13.62
CA ILE A 36 -5.03 -17.60 -13.61
C ILE A 36 -5.09 -16.97 -15.01
N ILE A 37 -3.95 -16.81 -15.69
CA ILE A 37 -3.89 -16.23 -17.03
C ILE A 37 -4.64 -17.09 -18.06
N THR A 38 -4.53 -18.42 -17.97
CA THR A 38 -5.20 -19.32 -18.93
C THR A 38 -6.71 -19.37 -18.71
N LEU A 39 -7.19 -19.23 -17.46
CA LEU A 39 -8.63 -19.21 -17.14
C LEU A 39 -9.31 -17.89 -17.55
N VAL A 40 -8.59 -16.77 -17.45
CA VAL A 40 -9.10 -15.43 -17.79
C VAL A 40 -9.42 -15.28 -19.28
N VAL A 41 -8.72 -16.03 -20.14
CA VAL A 41 -8.82 -15.91 -21.61
C VAL A 41 -9.88 -16.82 -22.25
N VAL A 42 -10.18 -17.96 -21.64
CA VAL A 42 -11.25 -18.86 -22.14
C VAL A 42 -12.64 -18.36 -21.74
N ALA A 43 -12.77 -17.64 -20.62
CA ALA A 43 -14.04 -17.08 -20.15
C ALA A 43 -14.52 -15.84 -20.94
N SER A 44 -13.63 -15.12 -21.63
CA SER A 44 -13.98 -13.92 -22.43
C SER A 44 -14.61 -14.23 -23.79
N ALA A 45 -14.60 -15.49 -24.24
CA ALA A 45 -15.13 -15.88 -25.54
C ALA A 45 -16.65 -16.21 -25.55
N LEU A 46 -17.30 -16.33 -24.39
CA LEU A 46 -18.70 -16.79 -24.28
C LEU A 46 -19.72 -15.71 -23.86
N SER A 47 -19.29 -14.49 -23.54
CA SER A 47 -20.15 -13.37 -23.14
C SER A 47 -20.38 -12.39 -24.29
N GLY A 48 -20.80 -12.91 -25.45
CA GLY A 48 -20.88 -12.18 -26.72
C GLY A 48 -22.01 -11.17 -26.90
N CYS A 49 -22.55 -10.54 -25.84
CA CYS A 49 -23.45 -9.38 -25.94
C CYS A 49 -23.23 -8.43 -24.74
N SER A 50 -22.12 -7.69 -24.83
CA SER A 50 -21.67 -6.57 -23.97
C SER A 50 -21.17 -6.87 -22.54
N PRO A 51 -19.95 -7.41 -22.38
CA PRO A 51 -19.19 -7.30 -21.15
C PRO A 51 -18.09 -6.26 -21.35
N TYR A 52 -18.22 -5.19 -20.59
CA TYR A 52 -17.36 -4.03 -20.43
C TYR A 52 -15.87 -4.29 -20.73
N LEU A 53 -15.37 -3.60 -21.76
CA LEU A 53 -14.05 -3.78 -22.38
C LEU A 53 -12.85 -3.62 -21.43
N TYR A 54 -13.05 -3.12 -20.20
CA TYR A 54 -12.00 -2.80 -19.23
C TYR A 54 -12.31 -3.20 -17.78
N GLN A 55 -13.36 -4.00 -17.54
CA GLN A 55 -13.80 -4.28 -16.17
C GLN A 55 -12.69 -4.91 -15.32
N LYS A 56 -12.01 -5.93 -15.85
CA LYS A 56 -10.95 -6.64 -15.13
C LYS A 56 -9.77 -5.72 -14.83
N GLU A 57 -9.39 -4.88 -15.78
CA GLU A 57 -8.25 -3.97 -15.67
C GLU A 57 -8.55 -2.84 -14.67
N VAL A 58 -9.76 -2.27 -14.70
CA VAL A 58 -10.21 -1.25 -13.74
C VAL A 58 -10.36 -1.83 -12.34
N GLU A 59 -10.89 -3.04 -12.20
CA GLU A 59 -10.96 -3.74 -10.90
C GLU A 59 -9.56 -4.04 -10.36
N SER A 60 -8.64 -4.52 -11.21
CA SER A 60 -7.23 -4.75 -10.84
C SER A 60 -6.56 -3.46 -10.38
N PHE A 61 -6.78 -2.34 -11.10
CA PHE A 61 -6.28 -1.03 -10.69
C PHE A 61 -6.83 -0.62 -9.31
N ASN A 62 -8.15 -0.77 -9.09
CA ASN A 62 -8.77 -0.43 -7.82
C ASN A 62 -8.25 -1.28 -6.65
N SER A 63 -8.16 -2.60 -6.83
CA SER A 63 -7.58 -3.49 -5.84
C SER A 63 -6.13 -3.13 -5.50
N SER A 64 -5.33 -2.75 -6.51
CA SER A 64 -3.93 -2.35 -6.33
C SER A 64 -3.80 -1.03 -5.56
N ILE A 65 -4.60 -0.01 -5.90
CA ILE A 65 -4.65 1.25 -5.14
C ILE A 65 -5.09 0.99 -3.68
N THR A 66 -6.06 0.10 -3.49
CA THR A 66 -6.52 -0.30 -2.15
C THR A 66 -5.40 -1.00 -1.36
N ALA A 67 -4.64 -1.91 -1.98
CA ALA A 67 -3.51 -2.57 -1.35
C ALA A 67 -2.41 -1.57 -0.94
N VAL A 68 -2.06 -0.61 -1.81
CA VAL A 68 -1.10 0.48 -1.45
C VAL A 68 -1.64 1.32 -0.30
N SER A 69 -2.92 1.73 -0.35
CA SER A 69 -3.55 2.52 0.70
C SER A 69 -3.58 1.79 2.04
N ASN A 70 -3.93 0.50 2.03
CA ASN A 70 -3.92 -0.37 3.20
C ASN A 70 -2.50 -0.51 3.75
N GLY A 71 -1.52 -0.81 2.89
CA GLY A 71 -0.12 -0.94 3.28
C GLY A 71 0.42 0.32 3.95
N VAL A 72 0.19 1.51 3.37
CA VAL A 72 0.61 2.77 4.00
C VAL A 72 -0.09 2.99 5.35
N THR A 73 -1.40 2.75 5.42
CA THR A 73 -2.17 2.95 6.66
C THR A 73 -1.69 2.01 7.76
N GLN A 74 -1.56 0.72 7.46
CA GLN A 74 -1.03 -0.28 8.39
C GLN A 74 0.42 0.02 8.78
N GLY A 75 1.25 0.46 7.84
CA GLY A 75 2.63 0.85 8.12
C GLY A 75 2.72 2.01 9.11
N LEU A 76 1.83 3.01 8.98
CA LEU A 76 1.74 4.11 9.94
C LEU A 76 1.28 3.65 11.32
N ASP A 77 0.23 2.82 11.38
CA ASP A 77 -0.27 2.30 12.65
C ASP A 77 0.76 1.39 13.34
N ASN A 78 1.55 0.66 12.54
CA ASN A 78 2.64 -0.17 13.03
C ASN A 78 3.82 0.65 13.55
N ILE A 79 4.15 1.80 12.95
CA ILE A 79 5.19 2.70 13.50
C ILE A 79 4.81 3.15 14.92
N ASP A 80 3.55 3.55 15.13
CA ASP A 80 3.07 4.00 16.44
C ASP A 80 3.16 2.86 17.48
N GLN A 81 2.84 1.62 17.08
CA GLN A 81 2.96 0.43 17.94
C GLN A 81 4.42 -0.01 18.18
N ASP A 82 5.26 0.00 17.15
CA ASP A 82 6.67 -0.38 17.20
C ASP A 82 7.47 0.61 18.06
N GLN A 83 7.13 1.90 17.98
CA GLN A 83 7.66 2.94 18.86
C GLN A 83 7.25 2.68 20.31
N ALA A 84 5.97 2.45 20.59
CA ALA A 84 5.50 2.16 21.95
C ALA A 84 6.16 0.89 22.54
N ALA A 85 6.38 -0.14 21.72
CA ALA A 85 7.10 -1.34 22.12
C ALA A 85 8.58 -1.06 22.41
N THR A 86 9.22 -0.21 21.60
CA THR A 86 10.61 0.22 21.80
C THR A 86 10.75 1.05 23.07
N ASP A 87 9.84 1.99 23.31
CA ASP A 87 9.82 2.82 24.51
C ASP A 87 9.60 1.97 25.75
N LEU A 88 8.65 1.02 25.71
CA LEU A 88 8.44 0.07 26.80
C LEU A 88 9.69 -0.79 27.05
N ALA A 89 10.34 -1.29 25.99
CA ALA A 89 11.56 -2.08 26.12
C ALA A 89 12.72 -1.27 26.72
N GLN A 90 12.85 0.00 26.36
CA GLN A 90 13.83 0.92 26.96
C GLN A 90 13.51 1.18 28.43
N VAL A 91 12.24 1.42 28.77
CA VAL A 91 11.81 1.62 30.16
C VAL A 91 12.01 0.36 31.00
N VAL A 92 11.64 -0.82 30.50
CA VAL A 92 11.84 -2.10 31.21
C VAL A 92 13.32 -2.44 31.35
N GLY A 93 14.12 -2.22 30.30
CA GLY A 93 15.57 -2.37 30.36
C GLY A 93 16.20 -1.41 31.37
N ALA A 94 15.78 -0.14 31.39
CA ALA A 94 16.19 0.83 32.38
C ALA A 94 15.73 0.45 33.79
N ARG A 95 14.54 -0.16 33.95
CA ARG A 95 14.05 -0.72 35.22
C ARG A 95 14.90 -1.89 35.72
N ALA A 96 15.38 -2.75 34.82
CA ALA A 96 16.31 -3.83 35.15
C ALA A 96 17.70 -3.29 35.53
N GLY A 97 18.09 -2.15 34.96
CA GLY A 97 19.32 -1.41 35.28
C GLY A 97 19.15 -0.34 36.37
N VAL A 98 18.11 -0.41 37.20
CA VAL A 98 17.97 0.54 38.31
C VAL A 98 19.05 0.23 39.32
N ASN A 99 20.11 1.03 39.26
CA ASN A 99 21.13 0.98 40.26
C ASN A 99 20.56 1.56 41.54
N LEU A 100 20.75 0.83 42.61
CA LEU A 100 20.64 1.38 43.94
C LEU A 100 21.77 2.40 44.13
N SER A 101 21.46 3.59 44.64
CA SER A 101 22.50 4.55 45.00
C SER A 101 23.48 3.92 45.99
N LYS A 102 24.70 4.45 46.09
CA LYS A 102 25.74 3.97 47.03
C LYS A 102 25.24 3.91 48.48
N GLY A 103 24.28 4.76 48.85
CA GLY A 103 23.59 4.73 50.15
C GLY A 103 22.82 3.44 50.46
N CYS A 104 22.42 2.66 49.46
CA CYS A 104 21.72 1.39 49.68
C CYS A 104 22.66 0.21 50.05
N GLY A 105 23.98 0.42 50.04
CA GLY A 105 24.99 -0.63 50.23
C GLY A 105 25.94 -0.45 51.41
N GLY A 106 25.79 0.59 52.25
CA GLY A 106 26.55 0.69 53.51
C GLY A 106 27.01 2.07 53.97
N ASN A 107 26.70 3.15 53.25
CA ASN A 107 27.03 4.50 53.71
C ASN A 107 25.79 5.18 54.32
N PRO A 108 25.69 5.34 55.65
CA PRO A 108 24.49 5.86 56.32
C PRO A 108 24.19 7.33 56.03
N ASP A 109 25.18 8.08 55.53
CA ASP A 109 25.04 9.51 55.23
C ASP A 109 24.47 9.79 53.82
N GLU A 110 24.30 8.76 52.98
CA GLU A 110 23.68 8.89 51.66
C GLU A 110 22.27 8.27 51.63
N LEU A 111 21.30 9.04 51.14
CA LEU A 111 19.94 8.53 50.94
C LEU A 111 19.95 7.42 49.88
N CYS A 112 19.46 6.24 50.28
CA CYS A 112 19.17 5.15 49.35
C CYS A 112 18.10 5.59 48.36
N ARG A 113 18.45 5.65 47.07
CA ARG A 113 17.56 6.08 45.98
C ARG A 113 17.76 5.15 44.79
N LEU A 114 16.66 4.83 44.13
CA LEU A 114 16.65 4.17 42.83
C LEU A 114 17.12 5.19 41.78
N MET A 115 18.22 4.92 41.10
CA MET A 115 18.77 5.79 40.07
C MET A 115 18.51 5.20 38.68
N VAL A 116 17.96 6.02 37.79
CA VAL A 116 17.91 5.72 36.34
C VAL A 116 19.25 6.16 35.73
N PRO A 117 19.91 5.34 34.90
CA PRO A 117 21.14 5.73 34.23
C PRO A 117 20.95 7.04 33.43
N PRO A 118 21.84 8.04 33.57
CA PRO A 118 21.64 9.40 33.05
C PRO A 118 21.67 9.54 31.51
N ASN A 119 21.88 8.45 30.76
CA ASN A 119 22.04 8.49 29.30
C ASN A 119 20.85 7.93 28.51
N ASN A 120 19.75 7.55 29.17
CA ASN A 120 18.57 6.98 28.51
C ASN A 120 17.45 8.02 28.37
N THR A 121 17.74 9.19 27.77
CA THR A 121 16.64 10.02 27.29
C THR A 121 15.99 9.29 26.11
N PRO A 122 14.65 9.11 26.12
CA PRO A 122 13.95 8.53 24.97
C PRO A 122 14.36 9.30 23.71
N ASN A 123 14.88 8.58 22.72
CA ASN A 123 15.25 9.18 21.44
C ASN A 123 14.01 9.88 20.89
N ILE A 124 14.12 11.15 20.48
CA ILE A 124 13.02 11.92 19.90
C ILE A 124 12.32 11.02 18.88
N SER A 125 11.03 10.77 19.09
CA SER A 125 10.37 9.58 18.55
C SER A 125 10.49 9.59 17.03
N ALA A 126 10.67 8.41 16.43
CA ALA A 126 10.61 8.31 14.99
C ALA A 126 9.27 8.90 14.49
N ALA A 127 8.18 8.66 15.24
CA ALA A 127 6.84 9.19 14.99
C ALA A 127 6.78 10.72 14.84
N ASP A 128 7.52 11.49 15.65
CA ASP A 128 7.50 12.97 15.58
C ASP A 128 8.03 13.51 14.24
N LYS A 129 8.93 12.77 13.58
CA LYS A 129 9.44 13.14 12.26
C LYS A 129 8.41 12.94 11.14
N PHE A 130 7.36 12.14 11.37
CA PHE A 130 6.33 11.81 10.37
C PHE A 130 5.04 12.62 10.54
N ALA A 131 4.87 13.31 11.67
CA ALA A 131 3.67 14.08 11.97
C ALA A 131 3.29 15.16 10.91
N PRO A 132 4.22 15.98 10.37
CA PRO A 132 3.84 17.13 9.55
C PRO A 132 3.40 16.81 8.11
N GLY A 133 3.54 15.58 7.61
CA GLY A 133 3.11 15.18 6.24
C GLY A 133 2.05 14.07 6.18
N LYS A 134 1.66 13.52 7.35
CA LYS A 134 0.67 12.44 7.48
C LYS A 134 -0.72 12.87 6.98
N PRO A 135 -1.25 14.09 7.31
CA PRO A 135 -2.58 14.51 6.88
C PRO A 135 -2.72 14.67 5.36
N GLU A 136 -1.76 15.32 4.72
CA GLU A 136 -1.75 15.61 3.28
C GLU A 136 -1.67 14.32 2.49
N THR A 137 -0.80 13.40 2.92
CA THR A 137 -0.69 12.11 2.24
C THR A 137 -1.93 11.24 2.41
N LYS A 138 -2.53 11.20 3.63
CA LYS A 138 -3.79 10.49 3.84
C LYS A 138 -4.89 11.04 2.92
N LYS A 139 -4.96 12.36 2.73
CA LYS A 139 -5.89 12.98 1.78
C LYS A 139 -5.60 12.57 0.33
N ALA A 140 -4.33 12.56 -0.08
CA ALA A 140 -3.93 12.15 -1.43
C ALA A 140 -4.27 10.68 -1.73
N LEU A 141 -3.95 9.76 -0.79
CA LEU A 141 -4.30 8.34 -0.90
C LEU A 141 -5.82 8.13 -0.91
N ALA A 142 -6.56 8.84 -0.06
CA ALA A 142 -8.01 8.78 -0.05
C ALA A 142 -8.62 9.27 -1.38
N ALA A 143 -8.07 10.34 -1.98
CA ALA A 143 -8.50 10.83 -3.28
C ALA A 143 -8.19 9.84 -4.41
N LEU A 144 -7.00 9.23 -4.42
CA LEU A 144 -6.64 8.17 -5.37
C LEU A 144 -7.55 6.95 -5.25
N LYS A 145 -7.83 6.51 -4.02
CA LYS A 145 -8.74 5.41 -3.76
C LYS A 145 -10.16 5.72 -4.21
N ALA A 146 -10.68 6.90 -3.87
CA ALA A 146 -12.02 7.32 -4.29
C ALA A 146 -12.14 7.41 -5.82
N TYR A 147 -11.08 7.83 -6.51
CA TYR A 147 -11.01 7.85 -7.98
C TYR A 147 -11.08 6.43 -8.55
N ALA A 148 -10.27 5.50 -8.04
CA ALA A 148 -10.30 4.11 -8.48
C ALA A 148 -11.64 3.41 -8.18
N ASP A 149 -12.24 3.68 -7.01
CA ASP A 149 -13.58 3.23 -6.65
C ASP A 149 -14.65 3.80 -7.61
N GLY A 150 -14.52 5.07 -8.02
CA GLY A 150 -15.39 5.71 -9.00
C GLY A 150 -15.29 5.08 -10.39
N LEU A 151 -14.07 4.77 -10.86
CA LEU A 151 -13.87 4.07 -12.14
C LEU A 151 -14.53 2.68 -12.11
N ALA A 152 -14.33 1.94 -11.01
CA ALA A 152 -14.93 0.63 -10.83
C ALA A 152 -16.46 0.72 -10.77
N ALA A 153 -17.02 1.69 -10.05
CA ALA A 153 -18.47 1.90 -9.95
C ALA A 153 -19.11 2.20 -11.31
N VAL A 154 -18.49 3.07 -12.13
CA VAL A 154 -19.02 3.38 -13.48
C VAL A 154 -18.99 2.14 -14.37
N THR A 155 -17.93 1.34 -14.25
CA THR A 155 -17.78 0.09 -15.01
C THR A 155 -18.82 -0.95 -14.59
N ASN A 156 -19.11 -1.04 -13.29
CA ASN A 156 -19.97 -2.05 -12.66
C ASN A 156 -21.44 -1.66 -12.49
N ALA A 157 -21.84 -0.45 -12.91
CA ALA A 157 -23.24 -0.06 -12.89
C ALA A 157 -24.11 -1.12 -13.62
N GLN A 158 -25.38 -1.28 -13.28
CA GLN A 158 -26.24 -2.24 -14.00
C GLN A 158 -27.29 -1.52 -14.83
N ASP A 159 -27.78 -0.40 -14.32
CA ASP A 159 -28.80 0.41 -14.97
C ASP A 159 -28.39 1.89 -15.03
N ARG A 160 -29.32 2.74 -15.49
CA ARG A 160 -29.09 4.18 -15.61
C ARG A 160 -28.95 4.86 -14.25
N LYS A 161 -29.69 4.40 -13.23
CA LYS A 161 -29.67 4.98 -11.89
C LYS A 161 -28.32 4.70 -11.21
N ASP A 162 -27.84 3.46 -11.29
CA ASP A 162 -26.52 3.07 -10.80
C ASP A 162 -25.42 3.87 -11.50
N TYR A 163 -25.55 4.03 -12.81
CA TYR A 163 -24.60 4.79 -13.60
C TYR A 163 -24.57 6.27 -13.22
N ASP A 164 -25.73 6.93 -13.06
CA ASP A 164 -25.77 8.35 -12.70
C ASP A 164 -25.15 8.58 -11.30
N ALA A 165 -25.38 7.65 -10.35
CA ALA A 165 -24.73 7.67 -9.05
C ALA A 165 -23.20 7.47 -9.14
N ALA A 166 -22.76 6.46 -9.91
CA ALA A 166 -21.35 6.17 -10.10
C ALA A 166 -20.60 7.29 -10.82
N ALA A 167 -21.22 7.91 -11.83
CA ALA A 167 -20.62 9.02 -12.57
C ALA A 167 -20.49 10.27 -11.69
N SER A 168 -21.48 10.55 -10.83
CA SER A 168 -21.41 11.62 -9.82
C SER A 168 -20.26 11.37 -8.82
N GLN A 169 -20.10 10.13 -8.37
CA GLN A 169 -18.98 9.72 -7.51
C GLN A 169 -17.62 9.88 -8.22
N LEU A 170 -17.52 9.49 -9.49
CA LEU A 170 -16.29 9.63 -10.28
C LEU A 170 -15.94 11.10 -10.54
N SER A 171 -16.92 11.95 -10.84
CA SER A 171 -16.71 13.40 -10.97
C SER A 171 -16.18 14.01 -9.66
N SER A 172 -16.83 13.67 -8.53
CA SER A 172 -16.44 14.19 -7.20
C SER A 172 -15.03 13.73 -6.78
N SER A 173 -14.69 12.46 -7.04
CA SER A 173 -13.36 11.92 -6.73
C SER A 173 -12.26 12.48 -7.62
N THR A 174 -12.56 12.70 -8.91
CA THR A 174 -11.65 13.39 -9.85
C THR A 174 -11.36 14.82 -9.40
N ALA A 175 -12.38 15.53 -8.90
CA ALA A 175 -12.21 16.85 -8.29
C ALA A 175 -11.40 16.82 -6.98
N ALA A 176 -11.61 15.80 -6.14
CA ALA A 176 -10.83 15.59 -4.93
C ALA A 176 -9.35 15.34 -5.25
N LEU A 177 -9.04 14.62 -6.33
CA LEU A 177 -7.68 14.40 -6.78
C LEU A 177 -7.01 15.70 -7.24
N GLY A 178 -7.74 16.57 -7.96
CA GLY A 178 -7.25 17.92 -8.29
C GLY A 178 -7.05 18.82 -7.07
N THR A 179 -7.83 18.64 -6.00
CA THR A 179 -7.60 19.31 -4.72
C THR A 179 -6.35 18.77 -4.02
N ALA A 180 -6.16 17.45 -4.02
CA ALA A 180 -4.96 16.82 -3.49
C ALA A 180 -3.70 17.29 -4.22
N LEU A 181 -3.77 17.44 -5.55
CA LEU A 181 -2.70 18.04 -6.35
C LEU A 181 -2.30 19.43 -5.86
N GLY A 182 -3.28 20.31 -5.62
CA GLY A 182 -3.03 21.66 -5.10
C GLY A 182 -2.41 21.64 -3.70
N ALA A 183 -2.79 20.68 -2.85
CA ALA A 183 -2.22 20.55 -1.51
C ALA A 183 -0.75 20.08 -1.51
N VAL A 184 -0.34 19.31 -2.53
CA VAL A 184 1.04 18.77 -2.63
C VAL A 184 1.98 19.62 -3.47
N THR A 185 1.46 20.68 -4.11
CA THR A 185 2.22 21.57 -4.99
C THR A 185 2.29 22.97 -4.36
N PRO A 186 3.46 23.42 -3.87
CA PRO A 186 3.61 24.76 -3.32
C PRO A 186 3.21 25.83 -4.35
N GLY A 187 2.15 26.59 -4.06
CA GLY A 187 1.64 27.65 -4.94
C GLY A 187 0.83 27.17 -6.15
N GLY A 188 0.55 25.87 -6.29
CA GLY A 188 -0.31 25.35 -7.37
C GLY A 188 -1.77 25.74 -7.16
N ALA A 189 -2.46 26.14 -8.23
CA ALA A 189 -3.90 26.39 -8.15
C ALA A 189 -4.64 25.04 -7.98
N ALA A 190 -5.67 25.01 -7.15
CA ALA A 190 -6.52 23.83 -7.03
C ALA A 190 -7.27 23.61 -8.35
N ALA A 191 -6.87 22.61 -9.13
CA ALA A 191 -7.52 22.24 -10.40
C ALA A 191 -8.82 21.43 -10.19
N GLY A 192 -9.20 21.14 -8.94
CA GLY A 192 -10.31 20.26 -8.58
C GLY A 192 -11.62 20.52 -9.33
N PRO A 193 -12.18 21.75 -9.31
CA PRO A 193 -13.45 22.04 -9.99
C PRO A 193 -13.41 21.80 -11.50
N ALA A 194 -12.29 22.13 -12.15
CA ALA A 194 -12.13 21.95 -13.59
C ALA A 194 -12.08 20.46 -13.98
N LEU A 195 -11.35 19.65 -13.19
CA LEU A 195 -11.26 18.21 -13.40
C LEU A 195 -12.62 17.52 -13.21
N GLY A 196 -13.37 17.88 -12.16
CA GLY A 196 -14.71 17.32 -11.93
C GLY A 196 -15.71 17.67 -13.04
N ALA A 197 -15.65 18.91 -13.55
CA ALA A 197 -16.53 19.38 -14.62
C ALA A 197 -16.32 18.61 -15.94
N ALA A 198 -15.08 18.20 -16.26
CA ALA A 198 -14.79 17.40 -17.44
C ALA A 198 -15.55 16.06 -17.46
N VAL A 199 -15.64 15.40 -16.30
CA VAL A 199 -16.40 14.14 -16.15
C VAL A 199 -17.90 14.38 -16.32
N THR A 200 -18.44 15.46 -15.75
CA THR A 200 -19.87 15.79 -15.83
C THR A 200 -20.33 16.08 -17.25
N LEU A 201 -19.49 16.69 -18.09
CA LEU A 201 -19.87 16.96 -19.49
C LEU A 201 -20.11 15.69 -20.31
N ALA A 202 -19.45 14.58 -19.97
CA ALA A 202 -19.62 13.30 -20.65
C ALA A 202 -20.94 12.58 -20.28
N THR A 203 -21.56 12.91 -19.13
CA THR A 203 -22.76 12.19 -18.65
C THR A 203 -24.07 12.64 -19.32
N TRP A 204 -24.06 13.80 -19.99
CA TRP A 204 -25.22 14.46 -20.61
C TRP A 204 -25.47 14.10 -22.08
N THR A 205 -24.82 13.07 -22.62
CA THR A 205 -25.14 12.56 -23.97
C THR A 205 -26.51 11.88 -23.98
N ILE A 206 -27.58 12.67 -24.11
CA ILE A 206 -28.96 12.20 -24.21
C ILE A 206 -29.11 11.31 -25.46
N GLY A 207 -29.51 10.06 -25.27
CA GLY A 207 -29.83 9.11 -26.35
C GLY A 207 -28.76 8.06 -26.66
N THR A 208 -27.59 8.08 -26.00
CA THR A 208 -26.59 7.01 -26.12
C THR A 208 -26.96 5.82 -25.25
N GLY A 209 -26.68 4.59 -25.71
CA GLY A 209 -26.79 3.39 -24.88
C GLY A 209 -25.92 3.48 -23.63
N LEU A 210 -26.31 2.77 -22.56
CA LEU A 210 -25.65 2.80 -21.26
C LEU A 210 -24.14 2.50 -21.35
N ASP A 211 -23.74 1.58 -22.22
CA ASP A 211 -22.33 1.20 -22.42
C ASP A 211 -21.49 2.32 -23.03
N ALA A 212 -22.06 3.06 -23.98
CA ALA A 212 -21.39 4.21 -24.58
C ALA A 212 -21.19 5.32 -23.54
N ALA A 213 -22.22 5.60 -22.74
CA ALA A 213 -22.16 6.60 -21.67
C ALA A 213 -21.09 6.26 -20.61
N ARG A 214 -20.96 4.98 -20.24
CA ARG A 214 -19.88 4.49 -19.35
C ARG A 214 -18.52 4.69 -19.96
N TYR A 215 -18.32 4.26 -21.21
CA TYR A 215 -17.05 4.41 -21.89
C TYR A 215 -16.63 5.88 -22.01
N ASP A 216 -17.54 6.77 -22.42
CA ASP A 216 -17.27 8.19 -22.56
C ASP A 216 -16.94 8.85 -21.21
N THR A 217 -17.64 8.44 -20.15
CA THR A 217 -17.38 8.91 -18.78
C THR A 217 -16.03 8.43 -18.25
N LEU A 218 -15.69 7.15 -18.44
CA LEU A 218 -14.38 6.59 -18.07
C LEU A 218 -13.27 7.31 -18.83
N LYS A 219 -13.42 7.44 -20.15
CA LYS A 219 -12.47 8.13 -21.00
C LYS A 219 -12.26 9.57 -20.54
N SER A 220 -13.34 10.33 -20.33
CA SER A 220 -13.24 11.72 -19.87
C SER A 220 -12.51 11.83 -18.52
N ALA A 221 -12.82 10.96 -17.55
CA ALA A 221 -12.16 10.97 -16.26
C ALA A 221 -10.68 10.57 -16.34
N ILE A 222 -10.34 9.56 -17.13
CA ILE A 222 -8.95 9.12 -17.35
C ILE A 222 -8.16 10.22 -18.07
N ASP A 223 -8.71 10.82 -19.12
CA ASP A 223 -8.09 11.91 -19.86
C ASP A 223 -7.91 13.16 -18.99
N ALA A 224 -8.90 13.50 -18.15
CA ALA A 224 -8.82 14.65 -17.23
C ALA A 224 -7.69 14.50 -16.21
N VAL A 225 -7.51 13.29 -15.66
CA VAL A 225 -6.43 13.00 -14.69
C VAL A 225 -5.07 12.86 -15.40
N GLY A 226 -5.07 12.31 -16.62
CA GLY A 226 -3.90 12.06 -17.45
C GLY A 226 -3.36 13.30 -18.16
N THR A 227 -4.20 14.33 -18.37
CA THR A 227 -3.76 15.56 -19.03
C THR A 227 -2.77 16.32 -18.15
N PRO A 228 -1.67 16.83 -18.74
CA PRO A 228 -0.69 17.57 -17.98
C PRO A 228 -1.30 18.79 -17.29
N SER A 229 -1.04 18.95 -16.00
CA SER A 229 -1.45 20.18 -15.30
C SER A 229 -0.59 21.35 -15.77
N ILE A 230 -1.22 22.49 -16.08
CA ILE A 230 -0.55 23.73 -16.50
C ILE A 230 0.49 24.18 -15.45
N ASP A 231 0.23 23.88 -14.18
CA ASP A 231 1.08 24.27 -13.04
C ASP A 231 2.24 23.30 -12.77
N SER A 232 2.34 22.17 -13.49
CA SER A 232 3.35 21.13 -13.23
C SER A 232 4.72 21.46 -13.83
N GLU A 233 5.43 22.46 -13.30
CA GLU A 233 6.84 22.88 -13.56
C GLU A 233 7.38 22.94 -15.01
N LYS A 234 6.54 22.66 -16.03
CA LYS A 234 6.78 22.59 -17.49
C LYS A 234 5.54 22.11 -18.29
N GLY A 235 4.39 21.83 -17.66
CA GLY A 235 3.18 21.38 -18.36
C GLY A 235 3.32 19.97 -18.97
N LYS A 236 4.13 19.10 -18.35
CA LYS A 236 4.47 17.78 -18.90
C LYS A 236 3.98 16.60 -18.06
N ARG A 237 3.57 16.84 -16.82
CA ARG A 237 3.25 15.78 -15.86
C ARG A 237 1.75 15.71 -15.62
N SER A 238 1.20 14.51 -15.64
CA SER A 238 -0.22 14.29 -15.36
C SER A 238 -0.55 14.55 -13.90
N THR A 239 -1.84 14.74 -13.58
CA THR A 239 -2.28 14.93 -12.19
C THR A 239 -1.87 13.74 -11.32
N ILE A 240 -2.04 12.51 -11.82
CA ILE A 240 -1.67 11.31 -11.08
C ILE A 240 -0.16 11.23 -10.86
N GLU A 241 0.65 11.61 -11.85
CA GLU A 241 2.11 11.59 -11.74
C GLU A 241 2.60 12.54 -10.64
N VAL A 242 2.06 13.76 -10.58
CA VAL A 242 2.44 14.73 -9.54
C VAL A 242 1.99 14.27 -8.15
N VAL A 243 0.75 13.77 -8.02
CA VAL A 243 0.25 13.26 -6.73
C VAL A 243 1.10 12.08 -6.24
N VAL A 244 1.47 11.16 -7.14
CA VAL A 244 2.29 10.01 -6.81
C VAL A 244 3.72 10.42 -6.43
N ASP A 245 4.33 11.34 -7.17
CA ASP A 245 5.70 11.81 -6.94
C ASP A 245 5.82 12.67 -5.66
N LYS A 246 4.82 13.52 -5.39
CA LYS A 246 4.88 14.50 -4.28
C LYS A 246 4.28 14.01 -2.98
N ALA A 247 3.37 13.03 -3.01
CA ALA A 247 2.75 12.49 -1.79
C ALA A 247 2.97 11.00 -1.60
N VAL A 248 2.61 10.16 -2.57
CA VAL A 248 2.59 8.70 -2.36
C VAL A 248 4.00 8.13 -2.19
N THR A 249 4.91 8.44 -3.12
CA THR A 249 6.28 7.91 -3.13
C THR A 249 7.08 8.39 -1.93
N PRO A 250 7.12 9.70 -1.60
CA PRO A 250 7.84 10.17 -0.42
C PRO A 250 7.31 9.53 0.86
N MET A 251 5.99 9.33 0.98
CA MET A 251 5.41 8.70 2.14
C MET A 251 5.76 7.22 2.27
N LEU A 252 5.67 6.45 1.18
CA LEU A 252 6.10 5.05 1.19
C LEU A 252 7.57 4.94 1.63
N THR A 253 8.46 5.77 1.08
CA THR A 253 9.87 5.84 1.50
C THR A 253 10.02 6.21 2.97
N SER A 254 9.23 7.16 3.44
CA SER A 254 9.24 7.66 4.81
C SER A 254 8.83 6.56 5.80
N VAL A 255 7.69 5.91 5.57
CA VAL A 255 7.17 4.81 6.40
C VAL A 255 8.10 3.60 6.34
N GLN A 256 8.63 3.26 5.16
CA GLN A 256 9.61 2.18 5.00
C GLN A 256 10.86 2.44 5.84
N SER A 257 11.46 3.62 5.71
CA SER A 257 12.68 4.01 6.42
C SER A 257 12.46 4.04 7.94
N ALA A 258 11.33 4.59 8.39
CA ALA A 258 10.92 4.61 9.79
C ALA A 258 10.91 3.21 10.40
N ARG A 259 10.22 2.31 9.71
CA ARG A 259 9.96 0.97 10.21
C ARG A 259 11.20 0.09 10.13
N ILE A 260 12.02 0.23 9.09
CA ILE A 260 13.35 -0.40 9.03
C ILE A 260 14.19 0.02 10.23
N LYS A 261 14.23 1.32 10.56
CA LYS A 261 14.96 1.80 11.73
C LYS A 261 14.43 1.20 13.03
N LEU A 262 13.11 1.29 13.28
CA LEU A 262 12.49 0.76 14.49
C LEU A 262 12.71 -0.74 14.66
N LEU A 263 12.51 -1.54 13.61
CA LEU A 263 12.73 -2.99 13.66
C LEU A 263 14.22 -3.33 13.87
N THR A 264 15.14 -2.53 13.32
CA THR A 264 16.58 -2.69 13.57
C THR A 264 16.93 -2.38 15.03
N ASP A 265 16.38 -1.30 15.59
CA ASP A 265 16.57 -0.93 16.99
C ASP A 265 16.01 -2.01 17.93
N GLN A 266 14.83 -2.56 17.62
CA GLN A 266 14.23 -3.69 18.34
C GLN A 266 15.08 -4.95 18.26
N LEU A 267 15.62 -5.28 17.08
CA LEU A 267 16.50 -6.43 16.88
C LEU A 267 17.79 -6.30 17.69
N ASN A 268 18.45 -5.13 17.64
CA ASN A 268 19.65 -4.85 18.42
C ASN A 268 19.38 -4.97 19.92
N ALA A 269 18.30 -4.36 20.42
CA ALA A 269 17.92 -4.46 21.82
C ALA A 269 17.62 -5.90 22.27
N ARG A 270 17.12 -6.77 21.37
CA ARG A 270 16.91 -8.20 21.65
C ARG A 270 18.24 -8.95 21.69
N MET A 271 19.14 -8.70 20.74
CA MET A 271 20.47 -9.30 20.72
C MET A 271 21.27 -8.92 21.97
N ASP A 272 21.23 -7.66 22.39
CA ASP A 272 21.88 -7.20 23.62
C ASP A 272 21.36 -7.94 24.85
N ARG A 273 20.03 -8.15 24.96
CA ARG A 273 19.44 -8.92 26.05
C ARG A 273 19.87 -10.38 26.05
N ILE A 274 19.93 -11.01 24.87
CA ILE A 274 20.40 -12.40 24.73
C ILE A 274 21.86 -12.50 25.21
N ASN A 275 22.71 -11.56 24.79
CA ASN A 275 24.12 -11.53 25.20
C ASN A 275 24.27 -11.32 26.70
N ILE A 276 23.52 -10.39 27.31
CA ILE A 276 23.55 -10.14 28.75
C ILE A 276 23.09 -11.39 29.55
N ASP A 277 22.01 -12.06 29.14
CA ASP A 277 21.56 -13.29 29.82
C ASP A 277 22.57 -14.43 29.68
N LEU A 278 23.20 -14.55 28.51
CA LEU A 278 24.24 -15.54 28.25
C LEU A 278 25.48 -15.29 29.14
N ASP A 279 25.97 -14.05 29.18
CA ASP A 279 27.11 -13.65 30.01
C ASP A 279 26.85 -13.89 31.51
N ALA A 280 25.65 -13.54 31.98
CA ALA A 280 25.26 -13.77 33.37
C ALA A 280 25.25 -15.28 33.72
N ARG A 281 24.84 -16.14 32.80
CA ARG A 281 24.84 -17.60 33.00
C ARG A 281 26.24 -18.18 32.97
N ILE A 282 27.10 -17.71 32.06
CA ILE A 282 28.50 -18.11 32.02
C ILE A 282 29.16 -17.77 33.37
N ALA A 283 28.96 -16.56 33.88
CA ALA A 283 29.49 -16.16 35.19
C ALA A 283 28.98 -17.05 36.34
N ILE A 284 27.69 -17.40 36.35
CA ILE A 284 27.11 -18.31 37.36
C ILE A 284 27.68 -19.74 37.22
N ALA A 285 27.87 -20.22 36.00
CA ALA A 285 28.45 -21.53 35.72
C ALA A 285 29.90 -21.58 36.21
N ASP A 286 30.70 -20.57 35.87
CA ASP A 286 32.09 -20.44 36.31
C ASP A 286 32.20 -20.41 37.84
N GLU A 287 31.34 -19.66 38.54
CA GLU A 287 31.33 -19.61 40.00
C GLU A 287 30.97 -20.97 40.63
N LYS A 288 29.97 -21.67 40.08
CA LYS A 288 29.55 -22.99 40.57
C LYS A 288 30.61 -24.07 40.31
N CYS A 289 31.25 -24.00 39.14
CA CYS A 289 32.35 -24.86 38.75
C CYS A 289 33.59 -24.65 39.63
N ALA A 290 33.92 -23.40 39.96
CA ALA A 290 35.03 -23.09 40.86
C ALA A 290 34.84 -23.67 42.28
N LYS A 291 33.58 -23.85 42.73
CA LYS A 291 33.24 -24.29 44.08
C LYS A 291 32.94 -25.79 44.23
N LYS A 292 32.78 -26.55 43.14
CA LYS A 292 32.44 -28.00 43.17
C LYS A 292 33.24 -28.79 42.14
N ALA A 293 33.65 -30.02 42.50
CA ALA A 293 34.38 -30.92 41.61
C ALA A 293 33.58 -31.38 40.35
N THR A 294 32.27 -31.10 40.29
CA THR A 294 31.40 -31.43 39.16
C THR A 294 30.54 -30.22 38.77
N CYS A 295 30.78 -29.68 37.58
CA CYS A 295 29.92 -28.66 36.96
C CYS A 295 28.58 -29.27 36.53
N PRO A 296 27.44 -28.62 36.82
CA PRO A 296 26.16 -29.02 36.22
C PRO A 296 26.23 -28.78 34.71
N ALA A 297 26.01 -29.83 33.92
CA ALA A 297 26.18 -29.84 32.46
C ALA A 297 25.05 -29.16 31.68
N ASP A 298 24.02 -28.63 32.35
CA ASP A 298 22.78 -28.22 31.67
C ASP A 298 22.53 -26.71 31.82
N ILE A 299 23.21 -25.93 30.97
CA ILE A 299 22.70 -24.63 30.58
C ILE A 299 21.60 -24.91 29.54
N SER A 300 20.38 -25.20 30.00
CA SER A 300 19.25 -25.48 29.11
C SER A 300 19.08 -24.33 28.12
N LEU A 301 19.23 -24.67 26.84
CA LEU A 301 19.10 -23.75 25.71
C LEU A 301 17.63 -23.42 25.38
N ASP A 302 16.68 -24.17 25.94
CA ASP A 302 15.24 -24.06 25.65
C ASP A 302 14.68 -22.66 25.94
N ARG A 303 15.35 -21.86 26.79
CA ARG A 303 14.97 -20.46 27.04
C ARG A 303 15.33 -19.49 25.91
N TYR A 304 16.20 -19.89 24.98
CA TYR A 304 16.59 -19.06 23.84
C TYR A 304 15.72 -19.31 22.60
N ASP A 305 14.96 -20.40 22.55
CA ASP A 305 14.12 -20.73 21.40
C ASP A 305 13.12 -19.62 21.09
N THR A 306 12.42 -19.10 22.11
CA THR A 306 11.47 -18.01 21.91
C THR A 306 12.16 -16.73 21.45
N PRO A 307 13.15 -16.15 22.16
CA PRO A 307 13.87 -14.95 21.68
C PRO A 307 14.50 -15.09 20.29
N LEU A 308 14.99 -16.28 19.95
CA LEU A 308 15.58 -16.57 18.65
C LEU A 308 14.51 -16.58 17.55
N ALA A 309 13.40 -17.31 17.74
CA ALA A 309 12.29 -17.34 16.79
C ALA A 309 11.72 -15.93 16.54
N ASP A 310 11.61 -15.17 17.62
CA ASP A 310 11.22 -13.76 17.62
C ASP A 310 12.16 -12.87 16.80
N SER A 311 13.47 -13.09 16.92
CA SER A 311 14.48 -12.36 16.15
C SER A 311 14.45 -12.73 14.67
N VAL A 312 14.22 -14.01 14.35
CA VAL A 312 14.03 -14.49 12.96
C VAL A 312 12.80 -13.82 12.33
N SER A 313 11.71 -13.66 13.08
CA SER A 313 10.50 -12.96 12.64
C SER A 313 10.76 -11.47 12.33
N LEU A 314 11.52 -10.78 13.18
CA LEU A 314 11.94 -9.39 12.92
C LEU A 314 12.82 -9.29 11.67
N VAL A 315 13.77 -10.20 11.48
CA VAL A 315 14.63 -10.24 10.28
C VAL A 315 13.79 -10.48 9.02
N ALA A 316 12.79 -11.36 9.07
CA ALA A 316 11.87 -11.57 7.96
C ALA A 316 11.08 -10.31 7.61
N SER A 317 10.58 -9.58 8.63
CA SER A 317 9.90 -8.30 8.45
C SER A 317 10.80 -7.23 7.84
N LEU A 318 12.05 -7.13 8.34
CA LEU A 318 13.07 -6.23 7.80
C LEU A 318 13.38 -6.54 6.32
N ASN A 319 13.53 -7.81 5.98
CA ASN A 319 13.82 -8.22 4.60
C ASN A 319 12.63 -7.95 3.68
N ALA A 320 11.39 -8.18 4.14
CA ALA A 320 10.18 -7.82 3.39
C ALA A 320 10.12 -6.31 3.12
N LEU A 321 10.38 -5.47 4.12
CA LEU A 321 10.44 -4.02 3.96
C LEU A 321 11.55 -3.59 3.01
N LYS A 322 12.77 -4.13 3.13
CA LYS A 322 13.89 -3.83 2.24
C LYS A 322 13.64 -4.26 0.78
N GLY A 323 12.78 -5.25 0.57
CA GLY A 323 12.39 -5.72 -0.76
C GLY A 323 11.38 -4.81 -1.47
N VAL A 324 10.75 -3.87 -0.77
CA VAL A 324 9.86 -2.88 -1.39
C VAL A 324 10.70 -1.74 -1.97
N ASP A 325 10.44 -1.38 -3.22
CA ASP A 325 10.95 -0.17 -3.84
C ASP A 325 9.81 0.85 -4.01
N PRO A 326 9.70 1.86 -3.12
CA PRO A 326 8.68 2.89 -3.21
C PRO A 326 8.62 3.62 -4.55
N ALA A 327 9.78 3.87 -5.17
CA ALA A 327 9.84 4.56 -6.45
C ALA A 327 9.27 3.68 -7.55
N ALA A 328 9.67 2.40 -7.60
CA ALA A 328 9.12 1.44 -8.57
C ALA A 328 7.60 1.24 -8.41
N VAL A 329 7.08 1.28 -7.18
CA VAL A 329 5.62 1.26 -6.92
C VAL A 329 4.96 2.49 -7.53
N GLY A 330 5.49 3.68 -7.26
CA GLY A 330 4.99 4.94 -7.83
C GLY A 330 5.03 4.95 -9.37
N GLU A 331 6.16 4.55 -9.95
CA GLU A 331 6.33 4.43 -11.40
C GLU A 331 5.32 3.46 -12.02
N SER A 332 5.12 2.28 -11.43
CA SER A 332 4.16 1.29 -11.93
C SER A 332 2.72 1.78 -11.86
N LEU A 333 2.35 2.54 -10.82
CA LEU A 333 1.03 3.16 -10.71
C LEU A 333 0.80 4.16 -11.85
N VAL A 334 1.77 5.05 -12.07
CA VAL A 334 1.71 6.06 -13.16
C VAL A 334 1.68 5.37 -14.52
N GLN A 335 2.49 4.33 -14.72
CA GLN A 335 2.51 3.54 -15.95
C GLN A 335 1.16 2.86 -16.20
N ALA A 336 0.57 2.22 -15.18
CA ALA A 336 -0.74 1.58 -15.28
C ALA A 336 -1.83 2.58 -15.69
N HIS A 337 -1.82 3.80 -15.13
CA HIS A 337 -2.74 4.86 -15.52
C HIS A 337 -2.51 5.37 -16.95
N ASN A 338 -1.25 5.58 -17.34
CA ASN A 338 -0.91 6.00 -18.69
C ASN A 338 -1.31 4.96 -19.75
N GLU A 339 -1.16 3.66 -19.47
CA GLU A 339 -1.63 2.60 -20.36
C GLU A 339 -3.16 2.51 -20.39
N MET A 340 -3.87 2.81 -19.28
CA MET A 340 -5.34 2.99 -19.33
C MET A 340 -5.72 4.12 -20.26
N MET A 341 -5.06 5.28 -20.14
CA MET A 341 -5.28 6.44 -21.00
C MET A 341 -5.04 6.10 -22.48
N LYS A 342 -3.95 5.39 -22.79
CA LYS A 342 -3.69 4.92 -24.16
C LYS A 342 -4.80 3.97 -24.64
N ALA A 343 -5.19 2.99 -23.83
CA ALA A 343 -6.20 2.00 -24.20
C ALA A 343 -7.57 2.64 -24.46
N VAL A 344 -8.03 3.57 -23.61
CA VAL A 344 -9.30 4.28 -23.84
C VAL A 344 -9.26 5.23 -25.04
N ASN A 345 -8.08 5.61 -25.52
CA ASN A 345 -7.90 6.41 -26.72
C ASN A 345 -7.56 5.61 -27.99
N ASP A 346 -7.21 4.33 -27.84
CA ASP A 346 -6.81 3.47 -28.95
C ASP A 346 -8.04 2.94 -29.71
N LYS A 347 -8.16 3.35 -30.98
CA LYS A 347 -9.20 2.85 -31.89
C LYS A 347 -9.05 1.37 -32.21
N SER A 348 -7.82 0.85 -32.15
CA SER A 348 -7.50 -0.55 -32.41
C SER A 348 -7.70 -1.46 -31.19
N ARG A 349 -7.97 -0.87 -30.02
CA ARG A 349 -8.29 -1.58 -28.77
C ARG A 349 -7.21 -2.61 -28.41
N GLN A 350 -5.94 -2.25 -28.47
CA GLN A 350 -4.87 -3.14 -28.04
C GLN A 350 -4.71 -3.10 -26.51
N PHE A 351 -4.86 -4.26 -25.86
CA PHE A 351 -4.89 -4.37 -24.39
C PHE A 351 -3.59 -4.92 -23.79
N GLN A 352 -2.67 -5.44 -24.59
CA GLN A 352 -1.54 -6.22 -24.06
C GLN A 352 -0.65 -5.39 -23.13
N ASN A 353 -0.39 -4.13 -23.48
CA ASN A 353 0.41 -3.23 -22.64
C ASN A 353 -0.32 -2.85 -21.36
N LEU A 354 -1.64 -2.58 -21.44
CA LEU A 354 -2.48 -2.29 -20.29
C LEU A 354 -2.49 -3.46 -19.30
N VAL A 355 -2.76 -4.67 -19.77
CA VAL A 355 -2.79 -5.88 -18.91
C VAL A 355 -1.43 -6.10 -18.24
N SER A 356 -0.33 -5.91 -18.98
CA SER A 356 1.03 -6.07 -18.44
C SER A 356 1.34 -5.01 -17.37
N ALA A 357 0.98 -3.74 -17.61
CA ALA A 357 1.19 -2.66 -16.65
C ALA A 357 0.32 -2.83 -15.40
N MET A 358 -0.92 -3.31 -15.54
CA MET A 358 -1.80 -3.61 -14.40
C MET A 358 -1.27 -4.75 -13.55
N ALA A 359 -0.77 -5.82 -14.17
CA ALA A 359 -0.17 -6.94 -13.44
C ALA A 359 1.08 -6.51 -12.67
N ASP A 360 1.97 -5.75 -13.30
CA ASP A 360 3.18 -5.21 -12.65
C ASP A 360 2.84 -4.30 -11.46
N PHE A 361 1.87 -3.40 -11.62
CA PHE A 361 1.40 -2.56 -10.52
C PHE A 361 0.76 -3.39 -9.39
N ALA A 362 -0.06 -4.39 -9.73
CA ALA A 362 -0.70 -5.26 -8.74
C ALA A 362 0.32 -6.04 -7.90
N ASP A 363 1.35 -6.61 -8.54
CA ASP A 363 2.42 -7.34 -7.84
C ASP A 363 3.18 -6.43 -6.87
N LYS A 364 3.51 -5.20 -7.29
CA LYS A 364 4.18 -4.20 -6.45
C LYS A 364 3.30 -3.70 -5.31
N ALA A 365 2.01 -3.46 -5.57
CA ALA A 365 1.04 -3.06 -4.56
C ALA A 365 0.84 -4.14 -3.49
N ALA A 366 0.76 -5.41 -3.89
CA ALA A 366 0.68 -6.55 -2.98
C ALA A 366 1.97 -6.70 -2.14
N ALA A 367 3.13 -6.45 -2.74
CA ALA A 367 4.40 -6.44 -2.01
C ALA A 367 4.44 -5.35 -0.92
N VAL A 368 3.93 -4.15 -1.21
CA VAL A 368 3.75 -3.07 -0.24
C VAL A 368 2.82 -3.51 0.89
N GLU A 369 1.60 -3.94 0.59
CA GLU A 369 0.63 -4.36 1.61
C GLU A 369 1.21 -5.44 2.54
N LYS A 370 1.83 -6.47 1.96
CA LYS A 370 2.46 -7.56 2.71
C LYS A 370 3.64 -7.07 3.56
N ALA A 371 4.49 -6.20 3.03
CA ALA A 371 5.67 -5.72 3.74
C ALA A 371 5.30 -4.80 4.91
N PHE A 372 4.26 -3.98 4.76
CA PHE A 372 3.78 -3.08 5.82
C PHE A 372 2.79 -3.72 6.79
N ALA A 373 2.26 -4.90 6.49
CA ALA A 373 1.39 -5.63 7.40
C ALA A 373 2.07 -5.88 8.76
N LYS A 374 1.24 -5.88 9.81
CA LYS A 374 1.69 -6.25 11.14
C LYS A 374 2.02 -7.74 11.13
N GLN A 375 3.23 -8.10 11.55
CA GLN A 375 3.49 -9.51 11.82
C GLN A 375 2.85 -9.90 13.15
N PRO A 376 2.22 -11.08 13.24
CA PRO A 376 1.76 -11.59 14.51
C PRO A 376 2.99 -11.72 15.42
N THR A 377 3.07 -10.85 16.43
CA THR A 377 3.95 -11.09 17.57
C THR A 377 3.51 -12.42 18.16
N ALA A 378 4.43 -13.38 18.27
CA ALA A 378 4.16 -14.61 19.00
C ALA A 378 3.61 -14.17 20.36
N THR A 379 2.33 -14.46 20.59
CA THR A 379 1.68 -14.12 21.85
C THR A 379 2.50 -14.83 22.91
N ALA A 380 3.24 -14.06 23.71
CA ALA A 380 3.86 -14.61 24.90
C ALA A 380 2.69 -15.16 25.71
N ASP A 381 2.55 -16.49 25.74
CA ASP A 381 1.57 -17.14 26.59
C ASP A 381 1.77 -16.54 27.98
N ALA A 382 0.76 -15.79 28.43
CA ALA A 382 0.76 -15.18 29.75
C ALA A 382 0.74 -16.32 30.76
N LYS A 383 1.92 -16.70 31.24
CA LYS A 383 2.13 -17.67 32.32
C LYS A 383 2.34 -16.95 33.63
#